data_AF-A0A7U9KSG0-F1
#
_entry.id   AF-A0A7U9KSG0-F1
#
_cell.length_a   1.000
_cell.length_b   1.000
_cell.length_c   1.000
_cell.angle_alpha   90.00
_cell.angle_beta   90.00
_cell.angle_gamma   90.00
#
_symmetry.space_group_name_H-M   'P 1'
#
loop_
_entity.id
_entity.type
_entity.pdbx_description
1 polymer ?
#
loop_
_entity_poly.entity_id
_entity_poly.type
_entity_poly.pdbx_seq_one_letter_code
_entity_poly.pdbx_strand_id
1 'polypeptide(L)'
;MGSSDEYYVDLEALDTVGRKLNGVLRSMTEAKSKAGHSTFLPAGTLGTGFREEEELRRAHDEMKAFMDEEILKRLADLVDDLSKKTAKTKDAYHDREYDVHNALNPGGK
;
A
#
# COMPACT_ATOMS: atom_id res chain seq x y z
N MET A 1 3.29 -21.40 -30.20
CA MET A 1 1.91 -21.04 -29.81
C MET A 1 1.91 -20.96 -28.29
N GLY A 2 2.05 -19.76 -27.76
CA GLY A 2 2.17 -19.46 -26.32
C GLY A 2 2.46 -17.98 -26.23
N SER A 3 1.44 -17.15 -26.49
CA SER A 3 1.69 -15.73 -26.77
C SER A 3 0.51 -14.80 -26.50
N SER A 4 -0.70 -15.29 -26.27
CA SER A 4 -1.86 -14.41 -25.96
C SER A 4 -2.57 -14.83 -24.69
N ASP A 5 -2.77 -16.14 -24.48
CA ASP A 5 -3.41 -16.66 -23.27
C ASP A 5 -2.56 -16.40 -22.02
N GLU A 6 -1.25 -16.65 -22.09
CA GLU A 6 -0.30 -16.40 -21.00
C GLU A 6 -0.16 -14.89 -20.70
N TYR A 7 -0.24 -14.04 -21.74
CA TYR A 7 -0.20 -12.58 -21.61
C TYR A 7 -1.46 -11.98 -20.98
N TYR A 8 -2.65 -12.50 -21.33
CA TYR A 8 -3.91 -12.06 -20.71
C TYR A 8 -3.97 -12.44 -19.22
N VAL A 9 -3.50 -13.64 -18.89
CA VAL A 9 -3.39 -14.14 -17.50
C VAL A 9 -2.46 -13.26 -16.66
N ASP A 10 -1.34 -12.80 -17.21
CA ASP A 10 -0.41 -11.92 -16.49
C ASP A 10 -1.01 -10.53 -16.20
N LEU A 11 -1.82 -9.97 -17.10
CA LEU A 11 -2.50 -8.69 -16.90
C LEU A 11 -3.60 -8.79 -15.82
N GLU A 12 -4.37 -9.88 -15.80
CA GLU A 12 -5.33 -10.12 -14.70
C GLU A 12 -4.64 -10.33 -13.36
N ALA A 13 -3.47 -10.98 -13.34
CA ALA A 13 -2.68 -11.15 -12.14
C ALA A 13 -2.19 -9.78 -11.60
N LEU A 14 -1.72 -8.88 -12.48
CA LEU A 14 -1.33 -7.50 -12.13
C LEU A 14 -2.51 -6.71 -11.55
N ASP A 15 -3.71 -6.79 -12.16
CA ASP A 15 -4.90 -6.10 -11.65
C ASP A 15 -5.34 -6.66 -10.28
N THR A 16 -5.29 -7.98 -10.11
CA THR A 16 -5.61 -8.64 -8.84
C THR A 16 -4.66 -8.24 -7.72
N VAL A 17 -3.35 -8.13 -8.02
CA VAL A 17 -2.34 -7.64 -7.07
C VAL A 17 -2.62 -6.19 -6.69
N GLY A 18 -2.94 -5.32 -7.66
CA GLY A 18 -3.33 -3.93 -7.40
C GLY A 18 -4.56 -3.81 -6.49
N ARG A 19 -5.59 -4.63 -6.70
CA ARG A 19 -6.79 -4.64 -5.84
C ARG A 19 -6.49 -5.10 -4.41
N LYS A 20 -5.68 -6.15 -4.24
CA LYS A 20 -5.28 -6.65 -2.91
C LYS A 20 -4.46 -5.60 -2.15
N LEU A 21 -3.55 -4.91 -2.83
CA LEU A 21 -2.76 -3.82 -2.24
C LEU A 21 -3.62 -2.64 -1.77
N ASN A 22 -4.58 -2.22 -2.60
CA ASN A 22 -5.54 -1.19 -2.19
C ASN A 22 -6.38 -1.63 -0.99
N GLY A 23 -6.72 -2.92 -0.89
CA GLY A 23 -7.37 -3.49 0.28
C GLY A 23 -6.52 -3.36 1.55
N VAL A 24 -5.24 -3.74 1.48
CA VAL A 24 -4.29 -3.60 2.59
C VAL A 24 -4.15 -2.12 3.00
N LEU A 25 -3.95 -1.21 2.04
CA LEU A 25 -3.85 0.23 2.31
C LEU A 25 -5.08 0.79 3.04
N ARG A 26 -6.28 0.35 2.64
CA ARG A 26 -7.54 0.76 3.26
C ARG A 26 -7.67 0.25 4.69
N SER A 27 -7.47 -1.05 4.92
CA SER A 27 -7.49 -1.64 6.27
C SER A 27 -6.45 -0.99 7.19
N MET A 28 -5.32 -0.57 6.64
CA MET A 28 -4.28 0.13 7.38
C MET A 28 -4.63 1.58 7.70
N THR A 29 -5.30 2.29 6.80
CA THR A 29 -5.82 3.65 7.07
C THR A 29 -6.85 3.61 8.19
N GLU A 30 -7.68 2.57 8.23
CA GLU A 30 -8.64 2.33 9.32
C GLU A 30 -7.93 2.01 10.64
N ALA A 31 -6.88 1.18 10.63
CA ALA A 31 -6.06 0.88 11.81
C ALA A 31 -5.34 2.14 12.34
N LYS A 32 -4.75 2.95 11.44
CA LYS A 32 -4.15 4.24 11.75
C LYS A 32 -5.16 5.19 12.37
N SER A 33 -6.35 5.29 11.80
CA SER A 33 -7.40 6.16 12.32
C SER A 33 -7.82 5.74 13.73
N LYS A 34 -7.97 4.43 13.98
CA LYS A 34 -8.28 3.90 15.32
C LYS A 34 -7.15 4.13 16.33
N ALA A 35 -5.90 3.85 15.97
CA ALA A 35 -4.73 4.09 16.84
C ALA A 35 -4.46 5.60 17.03
N GLY A 36 -4.71 6.41 16.01
CA GLY A 36 -4.53 7.86 16.03
C GLY A 36 -5.52 8.56 16.94
N HIS A 37 -6.80 8.17 16.88
CA HIS A 37 -7.90 8.90 17.48
C HIS A 37 -8.58 8.19 18.66
N SER A 38 -8.48 6.86 18.79
CA SER A 38 -9.17 6.12 19.86
C SER A 38 -8.28 5.68 21.02
N THR A 39 -6.96 5.84 20.93
CA THR A 39 -6.03 5.43 22.01
C THR A 39 -5.31 6.62 22.64
N PHE A 40 -5.79 7.85 22.49
CA PHE A 40 -5.17 8.98 23.16
C PHE A 40 -5.27 8.84 24.69
N LEU A 41 -4.14 8.96 25.39
CA LEU A 41 -4.05 8.89 26.85
C LEU A 41 -3.68 10.28 27.41
N PRO A 42 -4.66 11.11 27.81
CA PRO A 42 -4.40 12.43 28.39
C PRO A 42 -3.64 12.32 29.72
N ALA A 43 -2.78 13.30 30.00
CA ALA A 43 -2.10 13.40 31.30
C ALA A 43 -3.10 13.40 32.47
N GLY A 44 -2.81 12.61 33.50
CA GLY A 44 -3.65 12.45 34.69
C GLY A 44 -4.82 11.47 34.52
N THR A 45 -4.99 10.84 33.35
CA THR A 45 -6.04 9.82 33.12
C THR A 45 -5.81 8.56 33.96
N LEU A 46 -4.54 8.24 34.26
CA LEU A 46 -4.15 7.16 35.16
C LEU A 46 -3.91 7.66 36.60
N GLY A 47 -4.31 8.91 36.88
CA GLY A 47 -4.12 9.62 38.14
C GLY A 47 -2.85 10.50 38.15
N THR A 48 -2.73 11.36 39.17
CA THR A 48 -1.73 12.43 39.23
C THR A 48 -0.76 12.25 40.39
N GLY A 49 0.54 12.49 40.17
CA GLY A 49 1.56 12.48 41.22
C GLY A 49 2.32 11.16 41.39
N PHE A 50 2.19 10.24 40.43
CA PHE A 50 2.93 8.98 40.37
C PHE A 50 3.82 8.98 39.14
N ARG A 51 5.08 8.55 39.29
CA ARG A 51 6.05 8.50 38.19
C ARG A 51 5.64 7.47 37.13
N GLU A 52 4.96 6.41 37.57
CA GLU A 52 4.45 5.32 36.76
C GLU A 52 3.42 5.78 35.72
N GLU A 53 2.65 6.85 36.00
CA GLU A 53 1.75 7.45 35.01
C GLU A 53 2.52 8.08 33.86
N GLU A 54 3.57 8.85 34.19
CA GLU A 54 4.40 9.51 33.19
C GLU A 54 5.16 8.49 32.35
N GLU A 55 5.73 7.47 32.98
CA GLU A 55 6.43 6.37 32.29
C GLU A 55 5.50 5.60 31.35
N LEU A 56 4.30 5.23 31.82
CA LEU A 56 3.34 4.48 31.00
C LEU A 56 2.77 5.33 29.86
N ARG A 57 2.46 6.60 30.11
CA ARG A 57 2.00 7.54 29.07
C ARG A 57 3.07 7.72 28.01
N ARG A 58 4.33 7.89 28.42
CA ARG A 58 5.46 8.02 27.50
C ARG A 58 5.67 6.75 26.68
N ALA A 59 5.65 5.57 27.32
CA ALA A 59 5.76 4.30 26.61
C ALA A 59 4.60 4.10 25.61
N HIS A 60 3.39 4.54 25.97
CA HIS A 60 2.24 4.52 25.08
C HIS A 60 2.44 5.46 23.87
N ASP A 61 2.93 6.69 24.09
CA ASP A 61 3.22 7.65 23.02
C ASP A 61 4.35 7.15 22.10
N GLU A 62 5.39 6.53 22.65
CA GLU A 62 6.49 5.92 21.89
C GLU A 62 5.99 4.75 21.02
N MET A 63 5.11 3.90 21.56
CA MET A 63 4.52 2.80 20.80
C MET A 63 3.61 3.30 19.67
N LYS A 64 2.88 4.40 19.91
CA LYS A 64 2.09 5.05 18.87
C LYS A 64 2.96 5.62 17.75
N ALA A 65 4.04 6.32 18.11
CA ALA A 65 5.00 6.85 17.14
C ALA A 65 5.65 5.72 16.33
N PHE A 66 6.05 4.63 16.97
CA PHE A 66 6.60 3.45 16.27
C PHE A 66 5.61 2.84 15.27
N MET A 67 4.34 2.68 15.65
CA MET A 67 3.31 2.20 14.73
C MET A 67 3.14 3.15 13.54
N ASP A 68 3.05 4.46 13.77
CA ASP A 68 2.84 5.45 12.73
C ASP A 68 4.04 5.59 11.77
N GLU A 69 5.25 5.68 12.31
CA GLU A 69 6.45 6.01 11.54
C GLU A 69 7.16 4.79 10.98
N GLU A 70 7.25 3.70 11.72
CA GLU A 70 8.04 2.54 11.28
C GLU A 70 7.18 1.49 10.59
N ILE A 71 5.94 1.25 11.06
CA ILE A 71 5.09 0.22 10.46
C ILE A 71 4.27 0.82 9.32
N LEU A 72 3.46 1.83 9.62
CA LEU A 72 2.47 2.34 8.67
C LEU A 72 3.12 3.04 7.48
N LYS A 73 4.18 3.83 7.71
CA LYS A 73 4.90 4.51 6.63
C LYS A 73 5.60 3.53 5.68
N ARG A 74 6.35 2.56 6.21
CA ARG A 74 7.08 1.57 5.40
C ARG A 74 6.14 0.72 4.54
N LEU A 75 4.98 0.38 5.08
CA LEU A 75 3.94 -0.34 4.33
C LEU A 75 3.30 0.53 3.25
N ALA A 76 3.06 1.82 3.52
CA ALA A 76 2.61 2.75 2.48
C ALA A 76 3.65 2.88 1.35
N ASP A 77 4.93 3.03 1.70
CA ASP A 77 6.03 3.10 0.73
C ASP A 77 6.12 1.82 -0.11
N LEU A 78 5.99 0.65 0.53
CA LEU A 78 5.97 -0.64 -0.17
C LEU A 78 4.80 -0.76 -1.15
N VAL A 79 3.61 -0.31 -0.74
CA VAL A 79 2.42 -0.30 -1.60
C VAL A 79 2.61 0.64 -2.79
N ASP A 80 3.18 1.82 -2.56
CA ASP A 80 3.45 2.81 -3.62
C ASP A 80 4.49 2.29 -4.62
N ASP A 81 5.61 1.75 -4.13
CA ASP A 81 6.66 1.15 -4.96
C ASP A 81 6.13 -0.01 -5.81
N LEU A 82 5.32 -0.88 -5.21
CA LEU A 82 4.76 -2.02 -5.92
C LEU A 82 3.69 -1.59 -6.93
N SER A 83 2.90 -0.56 -6.62
CA SER A 83 1.92 0.03 -7.54
C SER A 83 2.60 0.66 -8.75
N LYS A 84 3.67 1.45 -8.54
CA LYS A 84 4.47 2.06 -9.62
C LYS A 84 5.11 1.00 -10.52
N LYS A 85 5.69 -0.06 -9.93
CA LYS A 85 6.28 -1.16 -10.71
C LYS A 85 5.23 -1.92 -11.53
N THR A 86 4.06 -2.16 -10.94
CA THR A 86 2.91 -2.81 -11.61
C THR A 86 2.42 -1.97 -12.79
N ALA A 87 2.21 -0.65 -12.59
CA ALA A 87 1.78 0.27 -13.64
C ALA A 87 2.81 0.33 -14.78
N LYS A 88 4.10 0.51 -14.47
CA LYS A 88 5.17 0.54 -15.47
C LYS A 88 5.23 -0.76 -16.29
N THR A 89 5.01 -1.89 -15.63
CA THR A 89 4.98 -3.20 -16.29
C THR A 89 3.80 -3.29 -17.25
N LYS A 90 2.61 -2.87 -16.83
CA LYS A 90 1.42 -2.82 -17.67
C LYS A 90 1.59 -1.89 -18.88
N ASP A 91 2.13 -0.69 -18.68
CA ASP A 91 2.35 0.29 -19.76
C ASP A 91 3.34 -0.24 -20.80
N ALA A 92 4.46 -0.83 -20.35
CA ALA A 92 5.44 -1.46 -21.22
C ALA A 92 4.86 -2.64 -22.03
N TYR A 93 3.82 -3.31 -21.53
CA TYR A 93 3.10 -4.34 -22.26
C TYR A 93 2.13 -3.76 -23.28
N HIS A 94 1.37 -2.71 -22.95
CA HIS A 94 0.49 -2.03 -23.89
C HIS A 94 1.26 -1.44 -25.08
N ASP A 95 2.42 -0.85 -24.84
CA ASP A 95 3.27 -0.30 -25.91
C ASP A 95 3.74 -1.39 -26.88
N ARG A 96 4.14 -2.56 -26.34
CA ARG A 96 4.55 -3.71 -27.17
C ARG A 96 3.41 -4.29 -27.99
N GLU A 97 2.19 -4.36 -27.44
CA GLU A 97 1.02 -4.80 -28.22
C GLU A 97 0.66 -3.81 -29.32
N TYR A 98 0.71 -2.50 -29.04
CA TYR A 98 0.51 -1.47 -30.06
C TYR A 98 1.53 -1.58 -31.20
N ASP A 99 2.81 -1.75 -30.86
CA ASP A 99 3.89 -1.91 -31.84
C ASP A 99 3.74 -3.20 -32.66
N VAL A 100 3.41 -4.32 -32.00
CA VAL A 100 3.23 -5.62 -32.67
C VAL A 100 1.96 -5.62 -33.53
N HIS A 101 0.85 -5.03 -33.05
CA HIS A 101 -0.38 -4.89 -33.82
C HIS A 101 -0.18 -3.98 -35.04
N ASN A 102 0.53 -2.86 -34.90
CA ASN A 102 0.88 -1.99 -36.01
C ASN A 102 1.85 -2.64 -37.00
N ALA A 103 2.80 -3.45 -36.51
CA ALA A 103 3.74 -4.20 -37.35
C ALA A 103 3.07 -5.37 -38.09
N LEU A 104 2.07 -6.02 -37.48
CA LEU A 104 1.29 -7.11 -38.07
C LEU A 104 0.16 -6.61 -38.99
N ASN A 105 -0.22 -5.33 -38.90
CA ASN A 105 -1.20 -4.70 -39.79
C ASN A 105 -0.63 -3.48 -40.52
N PRO A 106 0.33 -3.65 -41.46
CA PRO A 106 0.97 -2.54 -42.17
C PRO A 106 0.07 -1.89 -43.26
N GLY A 107 -1.24 -2.12 -43.25
CA GLY A 107 -2.13 -1.89 -44.40
C GLY A 107 -3.50 -1.25 -44.12
N GLY A 108 -3.71 -0.57 -42.99
CA GLY A 108 -4.95 0.19 -42.75
C GLY A 108 -5.04 1.44 -43.64
N LYS A 109 -5.58 1.31 -44.85
CA LYS A 109 -6.30 2.39 -45.56
C LYS A 109 -7.76 2.39 -45.14
#